data_AF-A0A6G9MAA7-F1
#
_entry.id   AF-A0A6G9MAA7-F1
#
_cell.length_a   1.000
_cell.length_b   1.000
_cell.length_c   1.000
_cell.angle_alpha   90.00
_cell.angle_beta   90.00
_cell.angle_gamma   90.00
#
_symmetry.space_group_name_H-M   'P 1'
#
loop_
_entity.id
_entity.type
_entity.pdbx_description
1 polymer ?
#
loop_
_entity_poly.entity_id
_entity_poly.type
_entity_poly.pdbx_seq_one_letter_code
_entity_poly.pdbx_strand_id
1 'polypeptide(L)'
;TIKPKLGLSARNYGRVVYEALRGGLDFTKDDENINSQPFMRWRDRFLFCIEAVNRAQAATGEIKGHYMNVTAATMEDMYERADFARELGSVIVMIDLTVGYTAIQSMARWARRNGVILHLHRAGHGTYTRQKTHGISFRVIAKWMRLAGVDHIHAGTVVGKLEG
;
A
#
# COMPACT_ATOMS: atom_id res chain seq x y z
N THR A 1 -2.20 -7.89 4.98
CA THR A 1 -1.41 -8.14 3.75
C THR A 1 -1.84 -9.45 3.15
N ILE A 2 -2.14 -9.49 1.86
CA ILE A 2 -2.54 -10.73 1.18
C ILE A 2 -1.35 -11.69 1.08
N LYS A 3 -1.63 -13.00 1.13
CA LYS A 3 -0.64 -14.08 1.06
C LYS A 3 -1.07 -15.16 0.06
N PRO A 4 -0.14 -15.92 -0.55
CA PRO A 4 1.32 -15.78 -0.45
C PRO A 4 1.83 -14.44 -0.97
N LYS A 5 3.07 -14.09 -0.61
CA LYS A 5 3.66 -12.78 -0.94
C LYS A 5 3.62 -12.49 -2.45
N LEU A 6 3.93 -13.48 -3.27
CA LEU A 6 3.89 -13.43 -4.74
C LEU A 6 3.18 -14.67 -5.29
N GLY A 7 2.72 -14.59 -6.55
CA GLY A 7 2.28 -15.76 -7.33
C GLY A 7 0.77 -15.98 -7.43
N LEU A 8 -0.06 -15.19 -6.73
CA LEU A 8 -1.50 -15.20 -6.94
C LEU A 8 -1.86 -14.51 -8.26
N SER A 9 -2.85 -15.05 -8.97
CA SER A 9 -3.52 -14.36 -10.08
C SER A 9 -4.44 -13.25 -9.57
N ALA A 10 -4.77 -12.28 -10.42
CA ALA A 10 -5.64 -11.16 -10.05
C ALA A 10 -7.01 -11.60 -9.48
N ARG A 11 -7.63 -12.60 -10.11
CA ARG A 11 -8.92 -13.16 -9.67
C ARG A 11 -8.82 -13.77 -8.26
N ASN A 12 -7.78 -14.56 -8.02
CA ASN A 12 -7.56 -15.17 -6.71
C ASN A 12 -7.19 -14.12 -5.66
N TYR A 13 -6.47 -13.07 -6.05
CA TYR A 13 -6.18 -11.93 -5.17
C TYR A 13 -7.46 -11.25 -4.69
N GLY A 14 -8.35 -10.88 -5.61
CA GLY A 14 -9.66 -10.30 -5.30
C GLY A 14 -10.51 -11.22 -4.41
N ARG A 15 -10.46 -12.54 -4.64
CA ARG A 15 -11.15 -13.52 -3.76
C ARG A 15 -10.67 -13.43 -2.32
N VAL A 16 -9.36 -13.38 -2.08
CA VAL A 16 -8.81 -13.27 -0.71
C VAL A 16 -9.17 -11.92 -0.09
N VAL A 17 -9.11 -10.83 -0.87
CA VAL A 17 -9.54 -9.50 -0.44
C VAL A 17 -11.00 -9.53 0.05
N TYR A 18 -11.91 -10.09 -0.76
CA TYR A 18 -13.33 -10.17 -0.40
C TYR A 18 -13.57 -10.94 0.89
N GLU A 19 -13.01 -12.16 1.00
CA GLU A 19 -13.25 -13.00 2.19
C GLU A 19 -12.68 -12.35 3.46
N ALA A 20 -11.52 -11.73 3.38
CA ALA A 20 -10.89 -11.07 4.53
C ALA A 20 -11.66 -9.82 4.97
N LEU A 21 -12.13 -8.99 4.03
CA LEU A 21 -12.91 -7.79 4.34
C LEU A 21 -14.30 -8.14 4.88
N ARG A 22 -15.00 -9.08 4.22
CA ARG A 22 -16.28 -9.59 4.70
C ARG A 22 -16.15 -10.25 6.07
N GLY A 23 -15.02 -10.90 6.33
CA GLY A 23 -14.69 -11.53 7.62
C GLY A 23 -14.43 -10.55 8.76
N GLY A 24 -14.46 -9.23 8.51
CA GLY A 24 -14.41 -8.19 9.55
C GLY A 24 -13.17 -7.30 9.49
N LEU A 25 -12.24 -7.48 8.55
CA LEU A 25 -11.16 -6.51 8.37
C LEU A 25 -11.69 -5.23 7.72
N ASP A 26 -11.28 -4.06 8.22
CA ASP A 26 -11.54 -2.77 7.56
C ASP A 26 -10.77 -2.68 6.23
N PHE A 27 -9.51 -3.12 6.29
CA PHE A 27 -8.59 -3.03 5.19
C PHE A 27 -7.80 -4.31 4.99
N THR A 28 -7.56 -4.61 3.72
CA THR A 28 -6.46 -5.48 3.29
C THR A 28 -5.42 -4.65 2.55
N LYS A 29 -4.28 -5.24 2.20
CA LYS A 29 -3.22 -4.53 1.48
C LYS A 29 -2.45 -5.44 0.56
N ASP A 30 -2.01 -4.87 -0.55
CA ASP A 30 -0.95 -5.44 -1.37
C ASP A 30 0.30 -5.70 -0.50
N ASP A 31 1.08 -6.70 -0.88
CA ASP A 31 2.41 -6.91 -0.32
C ASP A 31 3.40 -5.92 -0.98
N GLU A 32 4.49 -5.52 -0.32
CA GLU A 32 5.36 -4.43 -0.83
C GLU A 32 6.09 -4.76 -2.14
N ASN A 33 6.12 -6.04 -2.52
CA ASN A 33 6.69 -6.48 -3.79
C ASN A 33 5.62 -6.97 -4.78
N ILE A 34 4.34 -6.73 -4.50
CA ILE A 34 3.26 -6.85 -5.48
C ILE A 34 3.12 -5.51 -6.17
N ASN A 35 3.51 -5.47 -7.45
CA ASN A 35 3.49 -4.26 -8.27
C ASN A 35 2.77 -4.60 -9.57
N SER A 36 3.50 -5.06 -10.59
CA SER A 36 2.98 -5.64 -11.82
C SER A 36 3.96 -6.68 -12.33
N GLN A 37 3.58 -7.95 -12.21
CA GLN A 37 4.45 -9.08 -12.57
C GLN A 37 3.78 -9.95 -13.63
N PRO A 38 4.51 -10.87 -14.30
CA PRO A 38 3.92 -11.77 -15.29
C PRO A 38 2.73 -12.59 -14.78
N PHE A 39 2.75 -12.99 -13.50
CA PHE A 39 1.65 -13.76 -12.89
C PHE A 39 0.41 -12.90 -12.56
N MET A 40 0.55 -11.57 -12.52
CA MET A 40 -0.53 -10.64 -12.17
C MET A 40 -0.19 -9.22 -12.58
N ARG A 41 -0.78 -8.75 -13.69
CA ARG A 41 -0.70 -7.34 -14.09
C ARG A 41 -1.55 -6.48 -13.17
N TRP A 42 -1.07 -5.27 -12.90
CA TRP A 42 -1.64 -4.38 -11.87
C TRP A 42 -3.09 -4.00 -12.16
N ARG A 43 -3.44 -3.74 -13.43
CA ARG A 43 -4.78 -3.29 -13.83
C ARG A 43 -5.84 -4.34 -13.50
N ASP A 44 -5.58 -5.60 -13.84
CA ASP A 44 -6.47 -6.72 -13.51
C ASP A 44 -6.63 -6.84 -11.99
N ARG A 45 -5.53 -6.73 -11.22
CA ARG A 45 -5.57 -6.77 -9.76
C ARG A 45 -6.49 -5.68 -9.20
N PHE A 46 -6.37 -4.45 -9.68
CA PHE A 46 -7.16 -3.33 -9.17
C PHE A 46 -8.65 -3.54 -9.43
N LEU A 47 -9.02 -4.01 -10.63
CA LEU A 47 -10.41 -4.33 -10.97
C LEU A 47 -11.01 -5.43 -10.09
N PHE A 48 -10.30 -6.56 -9.91
CA PHE A 48 -10.79 -7.63 -9.03
C PHE A 48 -10.82 -7.21 -7.56
N CYS A 49 -9.88 -6.37 -7.11
CA CYS A 49 -9.87 -5.88 -5.73
C CYS A 49 -10.97 -4.88 -5.45
N ILE A 50 -11.29 -3.96 -6.37
CA ILE A 50 -12.38 -3.00 -6.14
C ILE A 50 -13.75 -3.68 -6.19
N GLU A 51 -13.93 -4.68 -7.06
CA GLU A 51 -15.14 -5.54 -7.03
C GLU A 51 -15.27 -6.21 -5.65
N ALA A 52 -14.18 -6.78 -5.15
CA ALA A 52 -14.13 -7.44 -3.85
C ALA A 52 -14.45 -6.48 -2.68
N VAL A 53 -13.87 -5.27 -2.70
CA VAL A 53 -14.16 -4.21 -1.72
C VAL A 53 -15.64 -3.85 -1.76
N ASN A 54 -16.19 -3.50 -2.92
CA ASN A 54 -17.59 -3.10 -3.07
C ASN A 54 -18.56 -4.21 -2.61
N ARG A 55 -18.26 -5.46 -2.95
CA ARG A 55 -19.05 -6.61 -2.49
C ARG A 55 -18.99 -6.81 -0.98
N ALA A 56 -17.83 -6.61 -0.36
CA ALA A 56 -17.68 -6.70 1.09
C ALA A 56 -18.42 -5.54 1.79
N GLN A 57 -18.35 -4.32 1.25
CA GLN A 57 -19.12 -3.18 1.75
C GLN A 57 -20.62 -3.45 1.69
N ALA A 58 -21.13 -3.92 0.55
CA ALA A 58 -22.55 -4.25 0.39
C ALA A 58 -23.00 -5.37 1.36
N ALA A 59 -22.12 -6.33 1.67
CA ALA A 59 -22.44 -7.43 2.58
C ALA A 59 -22.39 -7.05 4.06
N THR A 60 -21.67 -6.00 4.43
CA THR A 60 -21.41 -5.62 5.84
C THR A 60 -22.06 -4.31 6.26
N GLY A 61 -22.35 -3.41 5.32
CA GLY A 61 -22.79 -2.05 5.59
C GLY A 61 -21.67 -1.12 6.08
N GLU A 62 -20.42 -1.58 6.07
CA GLU A 62 -19.25 -0.83 6.56
C GLU A 62 -18.43 -0.27 5.39
N ILE A 63 -17.64 0.77 5.67
CA ILE A 63 -16.61 1.24 4.74
C ILE A 63 -15.45 0.26 4.77
N LYS A 64 -15.05 -0.26 3.60
CA LYS A 64 -13.93 -1.19 3.45
C LYS A 64 -12.93 -0.66 2.43
N GLY A 65 -11.71 -1.19 2.42
CA GLY A 65 -10.75 -0.84 1.38
C GLY A 65 -9.62 -1.84 1.19
N HIS A 66 -8.83 -1.60 0.16
CA HIS A 66 -7.65 -2.38 -0.15
C HIS A 66 -6.51 -1.44 -0.54
N TYR A 67 -5.36 -1.52 0.13
CA TYR A 67 -4.24 -0.64 -0.18
C TYR A 67 -3.62 -1.09 -1.51
N MET A 68 -4.07 -0.49 -2.61
CA MET A 68 -3.58 -0.77 -3.94
C MET A 68 -2.16 -0.23 -4.09
N ASN A 69 -1.18 -1.11 -4.34
CA ASN A 69 0.22 -0.70 -4.45
C ASN A 69 0.49 -0.06 -5.82
N VAL A 70 0.72 1.26 -5.79
CA VAL A 70 1.01 2.08 -6.98
C VAL A 70 2.50 2.25 -7.22
N THR A 71 3.37 1.70 -6.36
CA THR A 71 4.83 1.69 -6.58
C THR A 71 5.18 1.15 -7.97
N ALA A 72 5.94 1.92 -8.73
CA ALA A 72 6.40 1.60 -10.08
C ALA A 72 7.82 2.12 -10.31
N ALA A 73 8.37 1.87 -11.49
CA ALA A 73 9.75 2.24 -11.82
C ALA A 73 9.92 3.74 -12.10
N THR A 74 8.89 4.39 -12.62
CA THR A 74 8.87 5.80 -13.01
C THR A 74 7.73 6.54 -12.30
N MET A 75 7.82 7.87 -12.23
CA MET A 75 6.74 8.68 -11.66
C MET A 75 5.48 8.63 -12.53
N GLU A 76 5.66 8.55 -13.84
CA GLU A 76 4.59 8.45 -14.85
C GLU A 76 3.75 7.19 -14.61
N ASP A 77 4.41 6.03 -14.43
CA ASP A 77 3.72 4.77 -14.13
C ASP A 77 3.04 4.80 -12.75
N MET A 78 3.64 5.49 -11.76
CA MET A 78 3.03 5.63 -10.43
C MET A 78 1.76 6.47 -10.50
N TYR A 79 1.77 7.58 -11.25
CA TYR A 79 0.59 8.41 -11.47
C TYR A 79 -0.48 7.66 -12.25
N GLU A 80 -0.13 6.96 -13.34
CA GLU A 80 -1.08 6.15 -14.12
C GLU A 80 -1.86 5.17 -13.22
N ARG A 81 -1.14 4.47 -12.33
CA ARG A 81 -1.76 3.54 -11.39
C ARG A 81 -2.62 4.24 -10.36
N ALA A 82 -2.14 5.35 -9.79
CA ALA A 82 -2.85 6.09 -8.76
C ALA A 82 -4.13 6.73 -9.30
N ASP A 83 -4.06 7.32 -10.50
CA ASP A 83 -5.21 7.89 -11.20
C ASP A 83 -6.22 6.79 -11.52
N PHE A 84 -5.79 5.63 -12.03
CA PHE A 84 -6.71 4.52 -12.26
C PHE A 84 -7.35 4.00 -10.95
N ALA A 85 -6.60 3.88 -9.85
CA ALA A 85 -7.15 3.50 -8.55
C ALA A 85 -8.21 4.50 -8.07
N ARG A 86 -7.97 5.80 -8.27
CA ARG A 86 -8.94 6.88 -7.96
C ARG A 86 -10.18 6.78 -8.84
N GLU A 87 -10.03 6.59 -10.15
CA GLU A 87 -11.14 6.46 -11.10
C GLU A 87 -12.05 5.27 -10.75
N LEU A 88 -11.48 4.19 -10.23
CA LEU A 88 -12.24 3.04 -9.73
C LEU A 88 -12.95 3.29 -8.39
N GLY A 89 -12.66 4.41 -7.72
CA GLY A 89 -13.24 4.75 -6.42
C GLY A 89 -12.49 4.19 -5.21
N SER A 90 -11.21 3.79 -5.35
CA SER A 90 -10.42 3.38 -4.19
C SER A 90 -10.21 4.54 -3.22
N VAL A 91 -10.46 4.30 -1.94
CA VAL A 91 -10.25 5.27 -0.86
C VAL A 91 -8.79 5.38 -0.42
N ILE A 92 -7.95 4.41 -0.80
CA ILE A 92 -6.58 4.27 -0.30
C ILE A 92 -5.65 3.64 -1.35
N VAL A 93 -4.43 4.15 -1.41
CA VAL A 93 -3.32 3.56 -2.17
C VAL A 93 -2.12 3.36 -1.25
N MET A 94 -1.17 2.52 -1.66
CA MET A 94 0.12 2.40 -0.98
C MET A 94 1.30 2.62 -1.91
N ILE A 95 2.38 3.11 -1.31
CA ILE A 95 3.72 3.24 -1.91
C ILE A 95 4.78 2.63 -1.00
N ASP A 96 5.92 2.28 -1.58
CA ASP A 96 7.05 1.70 -0.86
C ASP A 96 8.17 2.73 -0.74
N LEU A 97 8.80 2.82 0.43
CA LEU A 97 9.88 3.78 0.73
C LEU A 97 11.03 3.76 -0.29
N THR A 98 11.22 2.63 -0.97
CA THR A 98 12.21 2.45 -2.05
C THR A 98 11.99 3.35 -3.25
N VAL A 99 10.81 3.95 -3.45
CA VAL A 99 10.58 4.96 -4.51
C VAL A 99 11.31 6.28 -4.25
N GLY A 100 11.78 6.51 -3.03
CA GLY A 100 12.57 7.68 -2.66
C GLY A 100 11.75 8.93 -2.33
N TYR A 101 12.39 9.89 -1.67
CA TYR A 101 11.70 11.02 -1.04
C TYR A 101 11.01 11.96 -2.03
N THR A 102 11.59 12.18 -3.21
CA THR A 102 11.00 13.02 -4.26
C THR A 102 9.65 12.45 -4.73
N ALA A 103 9.62 11.15 -5.02
CA ALA A 103 8.39 10.46 -5.41
C ALA A 103 7.36 10.45 -4.28
N ILE A 104 7.79 10.19 -3.04
CA ILE A 104 6.90 10.22 -1.86
C ILE A 104 6.24 11.59 -1.69
N GLN A 105 6.99 12.68 -1.78
CA GLN A 105 6.42 14.03 -1.68
C GLN A 105 5.45 14.34 -2.84
N SER A 106 5.77 13.90 -4.05
CA SER A 106 4.89 14.02 -5.21
C SER A 106 3.57 13.27 -4.99
N MET A 107 3.65 12.03 -4.52
CA MET A 107 2.49 11.19 -4.22
C MET A 107 1.67 11.72 -3.05
N ALA A 108 2.29 12.29 -2.02
CA ALA A 108 1.57 12.94 -0.92
C ALA A 108 0.79 14.18 -1.38
N ARG A 109 1.39 15.00 -2.25
CA ARG A 109 0.68 16.14 -2.87
C ARG A 109 -0.47 15.67 -3.76
N TRP A 110 -0.25 14.60 -4.54
CA TRP A 110 -1.30 13.98 -5.34
C TRP A 110 -2.43 13.45 -4.46
N ALA A 111 -2.14 12.67 -3.42
CA ALA A 111 -3.11 12.09 -2.50
C ALA A 111 -4.03 13.17 -1.90
N ARG A 112 -3.43 14.26 -1.39
CA ARG A 112 -4.18 15.40 -0.86
C ARG A 112 -5.07 16.10 -1.89
N ARG A 113 -4.61 16.28 -3.14
CA ARG A 113 -5.44 16.89 -4.20
C ARG A 113 -6.60 15.99 -4.66
N ASN A 114 -6.43 14.68 -4.50
CA ASN A 114 -7.36 13.68 -5.01
C ASN A 114 -8.28 13.09 -3.93
N GLY A 115 -8.07 13.43 -2.66
CA GLY A 115 -8.87 12.92 -1.54
C GLY A 115 -8.64 11.42 -1.25
N VAL A 116 -7.43 10.91 -1.51
CA VAL A 116 -7.07 9.50 -1.36
C VAL A 116 -6.11 9.33 -0.19
N ILE A 117 -6.30 8.32 0.65
CA ILE A 117 -5.38 8.02 1.76
C ILE A 117 -4.08 7.42 1.20
N LEU A 118 -2.93 7.87 1.70
CA LEU A 118 -1.61 7.41 1.28
C LEU A 118 -0.92 6.58 2.37
N HIS A 119 -0.85 5.27 2.15
CA HIS A 119 -0.10 4.35 3.00
C HIS A 119 1.36 4.19 2.55
N LEU A 120 2.32 4.36 3.45
CA LEU A 120 3.74 4.12 3.19
C LEU A 120 4.21 2.81 3.82
N HIS A 121 4.59 1.85 2.98
CA HIS A 121 5.39 0.71 3.41
C HIS A 121 6.86 1.10 3.52
N ARG A 122 7.51 0.78 4.65
CA ARG A 122 8.89 1.20 4.93
C ARG A 122 9.96 0.29 4.30
N ALA A 123 9.71 -0.28 3.12
CA ALA A 123 10.64 -1.22 2.46
C ALA A 123 12.06 -0.65 2.41
N GLY A 124 13.06 -1.46 2.74
CA GLY A 124 14.46 -1.06 2.75
C GLY A 124 14.94 -0.32 4.00
N HIS A 125 14.07 0.16 4.90
CA HIS A 125 14.53 0.96 6.06
C HIS A 125 15.57 0.22 6.93
N GLY A 126 15.42 -1.10 7.10
CA GLY A 126 16.30 -1.91 7.95
C GLY A 126 17.77 -1.92 7.51
N THR A 127 18.09 -1.48 6.29
CA THR A 127 19.48 -1.39 5.82
C THR A 127 20.28 -0.30 6.52
N TYR A 128 19.61 0.75 7.02
CA TYR A 128 20.26 1.88 7.69
C TYR A 128 19.61 2.28 9.02
N THR A 129 18.50 1.66 9.43
CA THR A 129 17.87 1.96 10.74
C THR A 129 18.09 0.90 11.82
N ARG A 130 18.82 -0.18 11.51
CA ARG A 130 18.96 -1.35 12.40
C ARG A 130 20.09 -1.22 13.41
N GLN A 131 21.29 -0.86 12.95
CA GLN A 131 22.49 -0.91 13.78
C GLN A 131 22.54 0.29 14.73
N LYS A 132 22.84 0.05 16.01
CA LYS A 132 22.92 1.12 17.02
C LYS A 132 24.09 2.08 16.77
N THR A 133 25.16 1.57 16.17
CA THR A 133 26.44 2.29 16.02
C THR A 133 26.55 3.11 14.74
N HIS A 134 25.68 2.87 13.74
CA HIS A 134 25.77 3.56 12.44
C HIS A 134 24.42 3.57 11.72
N GLY A 135 24.14 4.66 11.00
CA GLY A 135 22.94 4.84 10.19
C GLY A 135 22.03 5.96 10.71
N ILE A 136 20.72 5.79 10.50
CA ILE A 136 19.69 6.77 10.87
C ILE A 136 18.65 6.07 11.73
N SER A 137 18.39 6.57 12.92
CA SER A 137 17.30 6.02 13.74
C SER A 137 15.95 6.17 13.03
N PHE A 138 15.11 5.13 13.03
CA PHE A 138 13.80 5.16 12.36
C PHE A 138 12.89 6.31 12.85
N ARG A 139 13.06 6.78 14.10
CA ARG A 139 12.36 7.96 14.63
C ARG A 139 12.63 9.24 13.83
N VAL A 140 13.79 9.37 13.18
CA VAL A 140 14.08 10.48 12.25
C VAL A 140 13.31 10.30 10.94
N ILE A 141 13.32 9.08 10.37
CA ILE A 141 12.54 8.75 9.17
C ILE A 141 11.04 9.00 9.39
N ALA A 142 10.50 8.62 10.55
CA ALA A 142 9.10 8.87 10.88
C ALA A 142 8.75 10.37 10.88
N LYS A 143 9.65 11.23 11.40
CA LYS A 143 9.48 12.69 11.32
C LYS A 143 9.50 13.19 9.87
N TRP A 144 10.46 12.73 9.06
CA TRP A 144 10.55 13.11 7.66
C TRP A 144 9.33 12.68 6.85
N MET A 145 8.81 11.48 7.08
CA MET A 145 7.64 10.97 6.36
C MET A 145 6.36 11.68 6.80
N ARG A 146 6.24 12.03 8.09
CA ARG A 146 5.16 12.91 8.57
C ARG A 146 5.20 14.29 7.91
N LEU A 147 6.39 14.87 7.74
CA LEU A 147 6.57 16.15 7.02
C LEU A 147 6.32 16.01 5.52
N ALA A 148 6.70 14.88 4.92
CA ALA A 148 6.42 14.59 3.51
C ALA A 148 4.92 14.44 3.22
N GLY A 149 4.13 14.04 4.23
CA GLY A 149 2.68 14.02 4.18
C GLY A 149 2.06 12.67 3.85
N VAL A 150 2.67 11.56 4.29
CA VAL A 150 2.02 10.24 4.23
C VAL A 150 1.06 10.07 5.41
N ASP A 151 -0.05 9.38 5.21
CA ASP A 151 -1.09 9.21 6.23
C ASP A 151 -0.77 8.03 7.17
N HIS A 152 -0.26 6.94 6.60
CA HIS A 152 0.20 5.78 7.36
C HIS A 152 1.68 5.50 7.11
N ILE A 153 2.39 5.04 8.14
CA ILE A 153 3.72 4.44 8.01
C ILE A 153 3.85 3.26 8.99
N HIS A 154 4.41 2.14 8.54
CA HIS A 154 4.71 1.03 9.43
C HIS A 154 5.70 1.46 10.53
N ALA A 155 5.41 1.20 11.80
CA ALA A 155 6.23 1.68 12.92
C ALA A 155 6.87 0.57 13.79
N GLY A 156 6.56 -0.70 13.55
CA GLY A 156 6.94 -1.81 14.42
C GLY A 156 5.82 -2.17 15.38
N THR A 157 5.90 -3.36 15.98
CA THR A 157 4.81 -3.92 16.80
C THR A 157 5.26 -4.41 18.17
N VAL A 158 6.54 -4.23 18.53
CA VAL A 158 7.19 -4.74 19.76
C VAL A 158 7.26 -6.27 19.85
N VAL A 159 6.12 -6.96 19.75
CA VAL A 159 5.97 -8.42 19.92
C VAL A 159 5.90 -9.19 18.60
N GLY A 160 6.13 -8.52 17.47
CA GLY A 160 6.03 -9.13 16.14
C GLY A 160 7.32 -9.83 15.72
N LYS A 161 7.30 -10.37 14.50
CA LYS A 161 8.48 -11.01 13.89
C LYS A 161 9.64 -10.04 13.62
N LEU A 162 9.35 -8.75 13.46
CA LEU A 162 10.35 -7.73 13.15
C LEU A 162 10.79 -7.03 14.43
N GLU A 163 12.02 -6.53 14.44
CA GLU A 163 12.55 -5.72 15.54
C GLU A 163 11.64 -4.49 15.81
N GLY A 164 11.43 -4.20 17.10
CA GLY A 164 10.56 -3.14 17.61
C GLY A 164 11.18 -2.42 18.79
#